data_AF-A0A328P7H0-F1
#
_entry.id   AF-A0A328P7H0-F1
#
_cell.length_a   1.000
_cell.length_b   1.000
_cell.length_c   1.000
_cell.angle_alpha   90.00
_cell.angle_beta   90.00
_cell.angle_gamma   90.00
#
_symmetry.space_group_name_H-M   'P 1'
#
loop_
_entity.id
_entity.type
_entity.pdbx_description
1 polymer ?
#
loop_
_entity_poly.entity_id
_entity_poly.type
_entity_poly.pdbx_seq_one_letter_code
_entity_poly.pdbx_strand_id
1 'polypeptide(L)'
;MNAPALLLPAALLAAWALPAPIAAAQDKTPAYTPLRPVSECLRPDRVNEWYVVDQTTVIARAGPDRYLIKLQAKCPQLGIGQSLRFRPNRANEAAGMGAMCGEAGETVASRDQPPCAVQSIGKIDKAQFDALGSKAGKHGTQP
;
A
#
# COMPACT_ATOMS: atom_id res chain seq x y z
N MET A 1 -54.88 50.63 -54.61
CA MET A 1 -55.87 50.22 -53.59
C MET A 1 -55.14 49.40 -52.53
N ASN A 2 -55.23 49.84 -51.28
CA ASN A 2 -55.03 49.15 -50.00
C ASN A 2 -53.66 48.52 -49.61
N ALA A 3 -52.86 49.33 -48.90
CA ALA A 3 -52.47 49.20 -47.47
C ALA A 3 -51.66 47.93 -46.98
N PRO A 4 -51.11 47.94 -45.75
CA PRO A 4 -49.65 47.87 -45.47
C PRO A 4 -49.29 46.63 -44.61
N ALA A 5 -48.04 46.53 -44.11
CA ALA A 5 -47.74 46.40 -42.66
C ALA A 5 -46.42 45.66 -42.28
N LEU A 6 -45.81 46.19 -41.20
CA LEU A 6 -45.03 45.53 -40.11
C LEU A 6 -43.66 44.91 -40.45
N LEU A 7 -42.51 45.50 -40.07
CA LEU A 7 -41.87 45.63 -38.72
C LEU A 7 -41.40 44.31 -38.07
N LEU A 8 -40.08 44.04 -38.19
CA LEU A 8 -39.05 43.51 -37.26
C LEU A 8 -39.48 43.00 -35.86
N PRO A 9 -38.76 42.05 -35.19
CA PRO A 9 -37.30 42.09 -35.00
C PRO A 9 -36.51 40.77 -34.80
N ALA A 10 -35.19 40.95 -34.71
CA ALA A 10 -34.10 40.02 -34.45
C ALA A 10 -34.24 39.14 -33.18
N ALA A 11 -33.80 37.88 -33.29
CA ALA A 11 -33.56 36.98 -32.17
C ALA A 11 -32.07 36.61 -32.09
N LEU A 12 -31.36 37.22 -31.15
CA LEU A 12 -30.01 36.87 -30.73
C LEU A 12 -30.06 35.65 -29.79
N LEU A 13 -29.52 34.51 -30.22
CA LEU A 13 -29.36 33.31 -29.40
C LEU A 13 -28.02 33.34 -28.66
N ALA A 14 -28.05 33.55 -27.35
CA ALA A 14 -26.89 33.43 -26.47
C ALA A 14 -26.73 31.96 -26.01
N ALA A 15 -25.68 31.29 -26.48
CA ALA A 15 -25.33 29.94 -26.08
C ALA A 15 -24.68 29.94 -24.67
N TRP A 16 -25.33 29.28 -23.71
CA TRP A 16 -24.77 29.05 -22.38
C TRP A 16 -23.85 27.82 -22.42
N ALA A 17 -22.54 28.04 -22.24
CA ALA A 17 -21.59 26.97 -22.01
C ALA A 17 -21.67 26.51 -20.55
N LEU A 18 -22.15 25.28 -20.33
CA LEU A 18 -22.18 24.63 -19.02
C LEU A 18 -20.76 24.11 -18.67
N PRO A 19 -20.20 24.46 -17.50
CA PRO A 19 -18.95 23.85 -17.03
C PRO A 19 -19.20 22.40 -16.59
N ALA A 20 -18.46 21.45 -17.16
CA ALA A 20 -18.48 20.06 -16.74
C ALA A 20 -17.84 19.92 -15.35
N PRO A 21 -18.44 19.18 -14.40
CA PRO A 21 -17.82 18.94 -13.11
C PRO A 21 -16.61 18.01 -13.30
N ILE A 22 -15.42 18.51 -12.96
CA ILE A 22 -14.21 17.70 -12.83
C ILE A 22 -14.40 16.86 -11.56
N ALA A 23 -14.77 15.59 -11.72
CA ALA A 23 -14.83 14.66 -10.60
C ALA A 23 -13.41 14.42 -10.10
N ALA A 24 -13.04 15.07 -8.99
CA ALA A 24 -11.83 14.74 -8.25
C ALA A 24 -11.96 13.28 -7.79
N ALA A 25 -11.04 12.42 -8.25
CA ALA A 25 -10.90 11.07 -7.71
C ALA A 25 -10.64 11.20 -6.21
N GLN A 26 -11.61 10.79 -5.38
CA GLN A 26 -11.40 10.69 -3.95
C GLN A 26 -10.39 9.57 -3.72
N ASP A 27 -9.15 9.93 -3.42
CA ASP A 27 -8.15 9.00 -2.93
C ASP A 27 -8.72 8.30 -1.69
N LYS A 28 -9.12 7.03 -1.84
CA LYS A 28 -9.54 6.20 -0.73
C LYS A 28 -8.34 6.03 0.19
N THR A 29 -8.40 6.64 1.38
CA THR A 29 -7.43 6.37 2.45
C THR A 29 -7.31 4.85 2.62
N PRO A 30 -6.10 4.27 2.57
CA PRO A 30 -5.92 2.85 2.76
C PRO A 30 -6.56 2.42 4.09
N ALA A 31 -7.47 1.46 4.03
CA ALA A 31 -8.04 0.86 5.23
C ALA A 31 -6.97 -0.04 5.86
N TYR A 32 -6.60 0.25 7.11
CA TYR A 32 -5.71 -0.59 7.90
C TYR A 32 -6.53 -1.48 8.82
N THR A 33 -6.15 -2.75 8.93
CA THR A 33 -6.76 -3.69 9.88
C THR A 33 -5.63 -4.33 10.68
N PRO A 34 -5.10 -3.63 11.70
CA PRO A 34 -3.93 -4.07 12.41
C PRO A 34 -4.14 -5.42 13.10
N LEU A 35 -3.12 -6.26 13.08
CA LEU A 35 -3.09 -7.52 13.81
C LEU A 35 -3.19 -7.25 15.30
N ARG A 36 -4.11 -7.96 15.97
CA ARG A 36 -4.33 -7.90 17.42
C ARG A 36 -4.55 -9.33 17.94
N PRO A 37 -4.09 -9.67 19.15
CA PRO A 37 -3.37 -8.81 20.11
C PRO A 37 -1.95 -8.44 19.64
N VAL A 38 -1.36 -7.38 20.22
CA VAL A 38 -0.03 -6.87 19.80
C VAL A 38 1.09 -7.90 19.99
N SER A 39 0.91 -8.86 20.91
CA SER A 39 1.82 -9.98 21.12
C SER A 39 1.99 -10.88 19.89
N GLU A 40 1.06 -10.83 18.93
CA GLU A 40 1.12 -11.61 17.69
C GLU A 40 1.78 -10.87 16.53
N CYS A 41 2.05 -9.58 16.69
CA CYS A 41 2.64 -8.75 15.66
C CYS A 41 4.05 -9.20 15.26
N LEU A 42 4.42 -8.89 14.03
CA LEU A 42 5.74 -9.17 13.51
C LEU A 42 6.78 -8.43 14.33
N ARG A 43 7.79 -9.15 14.81
CA ARG A 43 8.94 -8.62 15.53
C ARG A 43 10.14 -8.55 14.59
N PRO A 44 10.51 -7.37 14.05
CA PRO A 44 11.66 -7.21 13.15
C PRO A 44 12.97 -7.79 13.67
N ASP A 45 13.20 -7.67 14.98
CA ASP A 45 14.37 -8.21 15.70
C ASP A 45 14.43 -9.74 15.74
N ARG A 46 13.33 -10.42 15.39
CA ARG A 46 13.23 -11.88 15.35
C ARG A 46 13.13 -12.43 13.94
N VAL A 47 13.10 -11.57 12.91
CA VAL A 47 13.02 -12.01 11.52
C VAL A 47 14.32 -12.70 11.14
N ASN A 48 14.23 -13.95 10.75
CA ASN A 48 15.39 -14.77 10.38
C ASN A 48 15.39 -15.15 8.89
N GLU A 49 14.24 -15.06 8.21
CA GLU A 49 14.07 -15.43 6.81
C GLU A 49 12.97 -14.57 6.16
N TRP A 50 13.17 -14.13 4.93
CA TRP A 50 12.17 -13.37 4.18
C TRP A 50 12.23 -13.68 2.69
N TYR A 51 11.11 -13.43 2.01
CA TYR A 51 10.96 -13.58 0.56
C TYR A 51 10.14 -12.42 -0.01
N VAL A 52 10.58 -11.91 -1.16
CA VAL A 52 9.80 -10.99 -1.99
C VAL A 52 9.08 -11.83 -3.04
N VAL A 53 7.78 -12.06 -2.82
CA VAL A 53 6.94 -12.87 -3.70
C VAL A 53 6.65 -12.12 -4.99
N ASP A 54 6.31 -10.83 -4.87
CA ASP A 54 6.10 -9.91 -5.99
C ASP A 54 6.36 -8.46 -5.54
N GLN A 55 6.05 -7.48 -6.41
CA GLN A 55 6.31 -6.05 -6.14
C GLN A 55 5.43 -5.45 -5.04
N THR A 56 4.41 -6.15 -4.55
CA THR A 56 3.50 -5.70 -3.48
C THR A 56 3.38 -6.69 -2.33
N THR A 57 4.12 -7.80 -2.37
CA THR A 57 3.97 -8.91 -1.42
C THR A 57 5.33 -9.40 -0.93
N VAL A 58 5.48 -9.36 0.39
CA VAL A 58 6.61 -9.94 1.12
C VAL A 58 6.07 -10.99 2.08
N ILE A 59 6.82 -12.06 2.30
CA ILE A 59 6.60 -12.96 3.43
C ILE A 59 7.84 -12.98 4.31
N ALA A 60 7.64 -13.12 5.62
CA ALA A 60 8.72 -13.16 6.59
C ALA A 60 8.48 -14.25 7.62
N ARG A 61 9.54 -14.90 8.09
CA ARG A 61 9.54 -15.80 9.22
C ARG A 61 10.23 -15.12 10.39
N ALA A 62 9.60 -15.19 11.55
CA ALA A 62 10.17 -14.78 12.81
C ALA A 62 10.03 -15.93 13.82
N GLY A 63 11.06 -16.79 13.88
CA GLY A 63 11.01 -18.01 14.70
C GLY A 63 9.91 -18.98 14.23
N PRO A 64 8.95 -19.37 15.08
CA PRO A 64 7.86 -20.27 14.69
C PRO A 64 6.79 -19.59 13.82
N ASP A 65 6.70 -18.26 13.91
CA ASP A 65 5.67 -17.47 13.27
C ASP A 65 6.05 -17.08 11.83
N ARG A 66 5.05 -17.00 10.98
CA ARG A 66 5.18 -16.65 9.56
C ARG A 66 4.14 -15.62 9.20
N TYR A 67 4.53 -14.67 8.38
CA TYR A 67 3.76 -13.48 8.09
C TYR A 67 3.65 -13.24 6.59
N LEU A 68 2.46 -12.83 6.16
CA LEU A 68 2.19 -12.22 4.87
C LEU A 68 2.10 -10.71 5.06
N ILE A 69 2.88 -9.98 4.27
CA ILE A 69 3.01 -8.53 4.34
C ILE A 69 2.62 -7.97 2.98
N LYS A 70 1.55 -7.19 2.93
CA LYS A 70 1.11 -6.49 1.72
C LYS A 70 1.57 -5.05 1.76
N LEU A 71 2.05 -4.55 0.63
CA LEU A 71 2.51 -3.18 0.45
C LEU A 71 1.44 -2.35 -0.23
N GLN A 72 1.38 -1.06 0.08
CA GLN A 72 0.37 -0.15 -0.48
C GLN A 72 0.60 0.15 -1.98
N ALA A 73 1.85 0.05 -2.43
CA ALA A 73 2.26 0.36 -3.78
C ALA A 73 3.32 -0.63 -4.28
N LYS A 74 3.58 -0.60 -5.59
CA LYS A 74 4.61 -1.44 -6.22
C LYS A 74 6.02 -0.97 -5.84
N CYS A 75 6.85 -1.94 -5.47
CA CYS A 75 8.20 -1.77 -4.96
C CYS A 75 9.21 -2.63 -5.74
N PRO A 76 9.64 -2.17 -6.93
CA PRO A 76 10.38 -3.01 -7.88
C PRO A 76 11.80 -3.38 -7.42
N GLN A 77 12.46 -2.54 -6.62
CA GLN A 77 13.82 -2.72 -6.13
C GLN A 77 13.87 -3.36 -4.72
N LEU A 78 12.74 -3.84 -4.21
CA LEU A 78 12.69 -4.53 -2.92
C LEU A 78 13.54 -5.81 -2.96
N GLY A 79 14.33 -6.05 -1.91
CA GLY A 79 15.16 -7.25 -1.75
C GLY A 79 16.42 -7.31 -2.64
N ILE A 80 16.72 -6.26 -3.43
CA ILE A 80 17.99 -6.18 -4.16
C ILE A 80 19.15 -6.12 -3.17
N GLY A 81 20.24 -6.82 -3.51
CA GLY A 81 21.39 -6.96 -2.62
C GLY A 81 21.10 -7.81 -1.38
N GLN A 82 20.04 -8.61 -1.38
CA GLN A 82 19.62 -9.47 -0.25
C GLN A 82 19.47 -8.70 1.07
N SER A 83 19.07 -7.42 0.99
CA SER A 83 18.84 -6.56 2.14
C SER A 83 17.38 -6.15 2.21
N LEU A 84 16.75 -6.43 3.35
CA LEU A 84 15.39 -6.02 3.64
C LEU A 84 15.29 -5.64 5.11
N ARG A 85 14.71 -4.48 5.40
CA ARG A 85 14.59 -3.93 6.75
C ARG A 85 13.13 -3.67 7.06
N PHE A 86 12.64 -4.33 8.10
CA PHE A 86 11.29 -4.18 8.62
C PHE A 86 11.30 -3.03 9.63
N ARG A 87 10.52 -1.98 9.37
CA ARG A 87 10.52 -0.74 10.16
C ARG A 87 9.14 -0.53 10.80
N PRO A 88 9.02 -0.65 12.13
CA PRO A 88 7.82 -0.27 12.86
C PRO A 88 7.47 1.21 12.65
N ASN A 89 6.22 1.56 12.95
CA ASN A 89 5.84 2.96 13.01
C ASN A 89 6.41 3.62 14.28
N ARG A 90 6.46 4.95 14.26
CA ARG A 90 7.02 5.76 15.36
C ARG A 90 6.31 5.52 16.70
N ALA A 91 5.01 5.25 16.68
CA ALA A 91 4.23 5.01 17.89
C ALA A 91 4.64 3.70 18.58
N ASN A 92 4.83 2.63 17.81
CA ASN A 92 5.27 1.33 18.30
C ASN A 92 6.73 1.33 18.74
N GLU A 93 7.58 2.13 18.09
CA GLU A 93 8.95 2.41 18.55
C GLU A 93 8.96 3.15 19.89
N ALA A 94 8.18 4.24 20.01
CA ALA A 94 8.11 5.06 21.23
C ALA A 94 7.53 4.30 22.43
N ALA A 95 6.63 3.35 22.20
CA ALA A 95 6.08 2.46 23.22
C ALA A 95 7.03 1.30 23.60
N GLY A 96 8.22 1.19 22.99
CA GLY A 96 9.18 0.11 23.25
C GLY A 96 8.76 -1.26 22.72
N MET A 97 7.69 -1.33 21.91
CA MET A 97 7.18 -2.58 21.37
C MET A 97 8.03 -3.08 20.22
N GLY A 98 8.50 -2.14 19.38
CA GLY A 98 9.31 -2.42 18.20
C GLY A 98 8.63 -3.39 17.22
N ALA A 99 7.32 -3.58 17.30
CA ALA A 99 6.57 -4.56 16.52
C ALA A 99 5.84 -3.89 15.35
N MET A 100 5.63 -4.67 14.29
CA MET A 100 4.84 -4.28 13.12
C MET A 100 3.53 -5.07 13.10
N CYS A 101 2.42 -4.37 13.19
CA CYS A 101 1.08 -4.93 13.26
C CYS A 101 0.26 -4.71 11.97
N GLY A 102 0.81 -4.09 10.93
CA GLY A 102 0.05 -3.63 9.76
C GLY A 102 -0.62 -2.28 10.00
N GLU A 103 0.01 -1.42 10.81
CA GLU A 103 -0.46 -0.07 11.11
C GLU A 103 0.11 0.98 10.15
N ALA A 104 -0.54 2.15 10.09
CA ALA A 104 -0.04 3.28 9.32
C ALA A 104 1.37 3.70 9.76
N GLY A 105 2.22 4.04 8.79
CA GLY A 105 3.60 4.47 9.02
C GLY A 105 4.62 3.33 9.12
N GLU A 106 4.18 2.07 9.10
CA GLU A 106 5.06 0.91 8.99
C GLU A 106 5.61 0.77 7.57
N THR A 107 6.88 0.38 7.45
CA THR A 107 7.53 0.27 6.13
C THR A 107 8.43 -0.95 6.02
N VAL A 108 8.62 -1.40 4.78
CA VAL A 108 9.68 -2.33 4.39
C VAL A 108 10.69 -1.56 3.53
N ALA A 109 11.94 -1.50 3.97
CA ALA A 109 12.99 -0.77 3.27
C ALA A 109 14.02 -1.70 2.64
N SER A 110 14.51 -1.31 1.46
CA SER A 110 15.67 -1.88 0.78
C SER A 110 16.73 -0.79 0.64
N ARG A 111 17.98 -1.15 0.34
CA ARG A 111 19.07 -0.16 0.19
C ARG A 111 18.85 0.77 -1.00
N ASP A 112 18.31 0.23 -2.10
CA ASP A 112 18.34 0.88 -3.41
C ASP A 112 16.99 1.51 -3.82
N GLN A 113 16.08 1.72 -2.86
CA GLN A 113 14.81 2.42 -3.10
C GLN A 113 14.25 3.06 -1.82
N PRO A 114 13.31 4.01 -1.94
CA PRO A 114 12.55 4.51 -0.80
C PRO A 114 11.84 3.38 -0.03
N PRO A 115 11.59 3.57 1.28
CA PRO A 115 10.80 2.63 2.08
C PRO A 115 9.39 2.45 1.50
N CYS A 116 8.95 1.19 1.45
CA CYS A 116 7.63 0.83 0.98
C CYS A 116 6.64 0.76 2.12
N ALA A 117 5.57 1.53 2.01
CA ALA A 117 4.50 1.55 3.01
C ALA A 117 3.80 0.19 3.08
N VAL A 118 3.67 -0.33 4.29
CA VAL A 118 2.91 -1.54 4.58
C VAL A 118 1.42 -1.20 4.56
N GLN A 119 0.64 -2.04 3.91
CA GLN A 119 -0.82 -1.99 3.91
C GLN A 119 -1.41 -2.89 5.00
N SER A 120 -0.88 -4.12 5.12
CA SER A 120 -1.34 -5.08 6.11
C SER A 120 -0.28 -6.11 6.44
N ILE A 121 -0.40 -6.68 7.64
CA ILE A 121 0.38 -7.81 8.12
C ILE A 121 -0.61 -8.84 8.66
N GLY A 122 -0.48 -10.09 8.22
CA GLY A 122 -1.27 -11.21 8.71
C GLY A 122 -0.40 -12.43 8.95
N LYS A 123 -0.79 -13.29 9.91
CA LYS A 123 -0.13 -14.58 10.11
C LYS A 123 -0.54 -15.55 9.01
N ILE A 124 0.39 -16.37 8.57
CA ILE A 124 0.17 -17.47 7.63
C ILE A 124 0.77 -18.75 8.20
N ASP A 125 0.25 -19.89 7.76
CA ASP A 125 0.80 -21.18 8.17
C ASP A 125 2.09 -21.54 7.39
N LYS A 126 2.72 -22.65 7.78
CA LYS A 126 3.93 -23.14 7.13
C LYS A 126 3.71 -23.51 5.66
N ALA A 127 2.59 -24.16 5.33
CA ALA A 127 2.34 -24.62 3.97
C ALA A 127 2.14 -23.43 3.02
N GLN A 128 1.41 -22.40 3.45
CA GLN A 128 1.24 -21.14 2.73
C GLN A 128 2.56 -20.42 2.51
N PHE A 129 3.38 -20.32 3.56
CA PHE A 129 4.69 -19.68 3.45
C PHE A 129 5.61 -20.40 2.46
N ASP A 130 5.71 -21.73 2.55
CA ASP A 130 6.54 -22.53 1.65
C ASP A 130 6.04 -22.41 0.19
N ALA A 131 4.72 -22.42 -0.02
CA ALA A 131 4.11 -22.29 -1.35
C ALA A 131 4.26 -20.89 -1.96
N LEU A 132 4.30 -19.83 -1.14
CA LEU A 132 4.57 -18.47 -1.60
C LEU A 132 6.08 -18.25 -1.82
N GLY A 133 6.92 -18.77 -0.93
CA GLY A 133 8.37 -18.68 -1.00
C GLY A 133 8.95 -19.36 -2.24
N SER A 134 8.36 -20.47 -2.68
CA SER A 134 8.78 -21.16 -3.92
C SER A 134 8.57 -20.33 -5.20
N LYS A 135 7.73 -19.28 -5.13
CA LYS A 135 7.47 -18.35 -6.24
C LYS A 135 8.31 -17.07 -6.17
N ALA A 136 9.05 -16.89 -5.08
CA ALA A 136 9.76 -15.64 -4.84
C ALA A 136 10.97 -15.48 -5.75
N GLY A 137 11.10 -14.31 -6.36
CA GLY A 137 12.27 -13.98 -7.17
C GLY A 137 13.49 -13.55 -6.33
N LYS A 138 13.28 -13.17 -5.07
CA LYS A 138 14.32 -12.70 -4.15
C LYS A 138 14.01 -13.17 -2.74
N HIS A 139 15.06 -13.50 -1.99
CA HIS A 139 14.97 -13.92 -0.60
C HIS A 139 16.24 -13.54 0.14
N GLY A 140 16.20 -13.67 1.47
CA GLY A 140 17.37 -13.46 2.31
C GLY A 140 17.15 -14.03 3.70
N THR A 141 18.26 -14.17 4.41
CA THR A 141 18.28 -14.54 5.83
C THR A 141 18.94 -13.41 6.60
N GLN A 142 18.48 -13.19 7.83
CA GLN A 142 19.11 -12.26 8.76
C GLN A 142 19.71 -13.07 9.92
N PRO A 143 20.93 -12.71 10.36
CA PRO A 143 21.60 -13.37 11.49
C PRO A 143 20.87 -13.14 12.81
#